data_AF-A0A345E8E9-F1
#
_entry.id   AF-A0A345E8E9-F1
#
_cell.length_a   1.000
_cell.length_b   1.000
_cell.length_c   1.000
_cell.angle_alpha   90.00
_cell.angle_beta   90.00
_cell.angle_gamma   90.00
#
_symmetry.space_group_name_H-M   'P 1'
#
loop_
_entity.id
_entity.type
_entity.pdbx_description
1 polymer ?
#
loop_
_entity_poly.entity_id
_entity_poly.type
_entity_poly.pdbx_seq_one_letter_code
_entity_poly.pdbx_strand_id
1 'polypeptide(L)'
;MTEHSTAPSGLLTPTERERLHDSETSQKKRNELRERACDRLETTLEDIRVLYPTLRDSDIESVFTEGEDRDLADIRVATQDALALFVHGMLHNGDDLEWRLSEAIRNATLDYGEDVSVELEIRRGPFPTVERCLQRFDREGMTPENLALFDRLLFCSEADPGQLAAAAESLGIEATPDMVQGELERTTFERLPQTAIVSVDVEPDLDCDPAANQESPDR
;
A
#
# COMPACT_ATOMS: atom_id res chain seq x y z
N MET A 1 -4.92 25.42 -34.42
CA MET A 1 -5.52 24.11 -34.14
C MET A 1 -4.60 23.41 -33.17
N THR A 2 -4.91 23.48 -31.88
CA THR A 2 -4.14 22.80 -30.84
C THR A 2 -4.79 21.45 -30.62
N GLU A 3 -4.13 20.39 -31.06
CA GLU A 3 -4.43 19.04 -30.62
C GLU A 3 -4.16 19.00 -29.11
N HIS A 4 -5.21 19.17 -28.31
CA HIS A 4 -5.16 18.79 -26.92
C HIS A 4 -4.96 17.27 -26.92
N SER A 5 -3.75 16.83 -26.58
CA SER A 5 -3.45 15.42 -26.32
C SER A 5 -4.56 14.86 -25.43
N THR A 6 -5.34 13.94 -25.99
CA THR A 6 -6.43 13.23 -25.30
C THR A 6 -5.90 12.12 -24.38
N ALA A 7 -4.57 11.99 -24.26
CA ALA A 7 -3.94 11.01 -23.40
C ALA A 7 -4.07 11.42 -21.92
N PRO A 8 -4.34 10.46 -21.02
CA PRO A 8 -4.43 10.74 -19.59
C PRO A 8 -3.07 11.21 -19.06
N SER A 9 -3.08 12.17 -18.13
CA SER A 9 -1.87 12.71 -17.47
C SER A 9 -1.24 11.74 -16.44
N GLY A 10 -1.49 10.44 -16.57
CA GLY A 10 -1.15 9.38 -15.62
C GLY A 10 -1.99 8.12 -15.86
N LEU A 11 -1.90 7.12 -14.97
CA LEU A 11 -2.67 5.86 -15.08
C LEU A 11 -4.18 6.12 -15.19
N LEU A 12 -4.70 7.01 -14.34
CA LEU A 12 -6.10 7.43 -14.31
C LEU A 12 -6.23 8.94 -14.52
N THR A 13 -7.21 9.36 -15.32
CA THR A 13 -7.62 10.78 -15.37
C THR A 13 -8.31 11.20 -14.07
N PRO A 14 -8.35 12.50 -13.73
CA PRO A 14 -9.08 12.99 -12.55
C PRO A 14 -10.54 12.53 -12.49
N THR A 15 -11.25 12.58 -13.62
CA THR A 15 -12.65 12.14 -13.73
C THR A 15 -12.81 10.64 -13.51
N GLU A 16 -11.85 9.82 -13.94
CA GLU A 16 -11.91 8.38 -13.72
C GLU A 16 -11.67 8.03 -12.25
N ARG A 17 -10.77 8.74 -11.57
CA ARG A 17 -10.57 8.59 -10.11
C ARG A 17 -11.88 8.88 -9.38
N GLU A 18 -12.50 10.03 -9.64
CA GLU A 18 -13.78 10.40 -9.03
C GLU A 18 -14.87 9.32 -9.26
N ARG A 19 -15.02 8.85 -10.51
CA ARG A 19 -16.02 7.83 -10.85
C ARG A 19 -15.76 6.45 -10.26
N LEU A 20 -14.51 6.11 -9.95
CA LEU A 20 -14.18 4.86 -9.26
C LEU A 20 -14.50 4.94 -7.77
N HIS A 21 -14.56 6.15 -7.19
CA HIS A 21 -14.95 6.40 -5.80
C HIS A 21 -16.42 6.75 -5.60
N ASP A 22 -17.11 7.15 -6.66
CA ASP A 22 -18.52 7.52 -6.62
C ASP A 22 -19.46 6.30 -6.52
N SER A 23 -20.21 6.24 -5.41
CA SER A 23 -21.23 5.21 -5.15
C SER A 23 -22.43 5.30 -6.11
N GLU A 24 -22.67 6.46 -6.72
CA GLU A 24 -23.76 6.67 -7.69
C GLU A 24 -23.39 6.20 -9.10
N THR A 25 -22.09 5.99 -9.37
CA THR A 25 -21.64 5.47 -10.66
C THR A 25 -22.06 4.00 -10.83
N SER A 26 -22.79 3.72 -11.91
CA SER A 26 -23.31 2.37 -12.16
C SER A 26 -22.20 1.31 -12.28
N GLN A 27 -22.48 0.10 -11.80
CA GLN A 27 -21.50 -0.99 -11.81
C GLN A 27 -20.94 -1.30 -13.20
N LYS A 28 -21.79 -1.22 -14.24
CA LYS A 28 -21.35 -1.41 -15.63
C LYS A 28 -20.27 -0.38 -16.03
N LYS A 29 -20.49 0.90 -15.72
CA LYS A 29 -19.52 1.96 -16.01
C LYS A 29 -18.24 1.78 -15.20
N ARG A 30 -18.34 1.35 -13.94
CA ARG A 30 -17.16 1.03 -13.11
C ARG A 30 -16.34 -0.12 -13.70
N ASN A 31 -16.99 -1.18 -14.18
CA ASN A 31 -16.30 -2.29 -14.82
C ASN A 31 -15.59 -1.87 -16.11
N GLU A 32 -16.25 -1.10 -16.99
CA GLU A 32 -15.64 -0.55 -18.22
C GLU A 32 -14.46 0.40 -17.92
N LEU A 33 -14.51 1.11 -16.79
CA LEU A 33 -13.39 1.93 -16.31
C LEU A 33 -12.23 1.06 -15.81
N ARG A 34 -12.52 0.01 -15.05
CA ARG A 34 -11.52 -0.94 -14.53
C ARG A 34 -10.79 -1.67 -15.64
N GLU A 35 -11.50 -2.15 -16.66
CA GLU A 35 -10.87 -2.79 -17.84
C GLU A 35 -9.86 -1.86 -18.52
N ARG A 36 -10.26 -0.61 -18.79
CA ARG A 36 -9.35 0.40 -19.37
C ARG A 36 -8.20 0.80 -18.42
N ALA A 37 -8.40 0.71 -17.11
CA ALA A 37 -7.36 0.96 -16.14
C ALA A 37 -6.34 -0.20 -16.11
N CYS A 38 -6.79 -1.45 -16.27
CA CYS A 38 -5.91 -2.61 -16.37
C CYS A 38 -4.99 -2.52 -17.59
N ASP A 39 -5.52 -2.17 -18.77
CA ASP A 39 -4.69 -2.00 -19.98
C ASP A 39 -3.61 -0.94 -19.79
N ARG A 40 -3.96 0.19 -19.16
CA ARG A 40 -2.99 1.26 -18.87
C ARG A 40 -2.03 0.89 -17.74
N LEU A 41 -2.43 0.04 -16.81
CA LEU A 41 -1.57 -0.43 -15.72
C LEU A 41 -0.42 -1.26 -16.30
N GLU A 42 -0.69 -2.12 -17.27
CA GLU A 42 0.35 -2.86 -17.98
C GLU A 42 1.38 -1.92 -18.63
N THR A 43 0.92 -0.92 -19.40
CA THR A 43 1.81 0.09 -19.99
C THR A 43 2.57 0.88 -18.91
N THR A 44 1.93 1.22 -17.79
CA THR A 44 2.58 1.94 -16.68
C THR A 44 3.70 1.11 -16.05
N LEU A 45 3.52 -0.21 -15.95
CA LEU A 45 4.57 -1.10 -15.45
C LEU A 45 5.77 -1.18 -16.41
N GLU A 46 5.53 -1.12 -17.72
CA GLU A 46 6.59 -1.00 -18.73
C GLU A 46 7.35 0.33 -18.59
N ASP A 47 6.63 1.44 -18.37
CA ASP A 47 7.24 2.74 -18.14
C ASP A 47 8.10 2.73 -16.86
N ILE A 48 7.62 2.15 -15.75
CA ILE A 48 8.39 2.02 -14.50
C ILE A 48 9.70 1.26 -14.72
N ARG A 49 9.66 0.18 -15.52
CA ARG A 49 10.85 -0.61 -15.88
C ARG A 49 11.91 0.21 -16.62
N VAL A 50 11.50 1.24 -17.36
CA VAL A 50 12.42 2.17 -18.04
C VAL A 50 12.85 3.30 -17.10
N LEU A 51 11.93 3.84 -16.30
CA LEU A 51 12.19 4.97 -15.40
C LEU A 51 13.20 4.62 -14.31
N TYR A 52 13.04 3.46 -13.65
CA TYR A 52 13.93 3.07 -12.54
C TYR A 52 15.43 3.16 -12.90
N PRO A 53 15.92 2.53 -13.98
CA PRO A 53 17.35 2.61 -14.34
C PRO A 53 17.77 3.92 -15.03
N THR A 54 16.85 4.86 -15.32
CA THR A 54 17.16 6.05 -16.13
C THR A 54 16.97 7.39 -15.41
N LEU A 55 16.13 7.44 -14.38
CA LEU A 55 15.99 8.62 -13.54
C LEU A 55 17.27 8.83 -12.72
N ARG A 56 17.63 10.09 -12.52
CA ARG A 56 18.72 10.48 -11.61
C ARG A 56 18.17 10.66 -10.20
N ASP A 57 19.03 10.58 -9.20
CA ASP A 57 18.64 10.79 -7.79
C ASP A 57 17.90 12.12 -7.59
N SER A 58 18.37 13.21 -8.23
CA SER A 58 17.70 14.51 -8.16
C SER A 58 16.27 14.50 -8.74
N ASP A 59 16.02 13.66 -9.75
CA ASP A 59 14.68 13.53 -10.34
C ASP A 59 13.76 12.77 -9.35
N ILE A 60 14.28 11.75 -8.67
CA ILE A 60 13.58 11.01 -7.61
C ILE A 60 13.30 11.91 -6.40
N GLU A 61 14.30 12.66 -5.92
CA GLU A 61 14.17 13.63 -4.82
C GLU A 61 13.09 14.68 -5.11
N SER A 62 13.02 15.22 -6.34
CA SER A 62 11.99 16.20 -6.71
C SER A 62 10.54 15.68 -6.55
N VAL A 63 10.35 14.36 -6.53
CA VAL A 63 9.06 13.72 -6.28
C VAL A 63 8.87 13.45 -4.79
N PHE A 64 9.88 12.89 -4.12
CA PHE A 64 9.75 12.33 -2.77
C PHE A 64 10.16 13.27 -1.62
N THR A 65 10.89 14.37 -1.88
CA THR A 65 11.46 15.24 -0.85
C THR A 65 11.13 16.73 -0.98
N GLU A 66 10.73 17.24 -2.15
CA GLU A 66 10.58 18.70 -2.35
C GLU A 66 9.12 19.24 -2.27
N GLY A 67 8.93 20.24 -1.39
CA GLY A 67 7.86 21.25 -1.47
C GLY A 67 7.21 21.63 -0.12
N GLU A 68 7.37 22.88 0.33
CA GLU A 68 6.65 23.45 1.49
C GLU A 68 5.10 23.41 1.33
N ASP A 69 4.62 23.28 0.09
CA ASP A 69 3.19 23.25 -0.28
C ASP A 69 2.69 21.87 -0.78
N ARG A 70 3.55 20.85 -0.85
CA ARG A 70 3.19 19.54 -1.40
C ARG A 70 2.89 18.58 -0.24
N ASP A 71 1.72 17.96 -0.27
CA ASP A 71 1.35 16.95 0.72
C ASP A 71 2.17 15.67 0.51
N LEU A 72 3.32 15.59 1.16
CA LEU A 72 4.17 14.40 1.16
C LEU A 72 3.45 13.18 1.75
N ALA A 73 2.39 13.37 2.55
CA ALA A 73 1.61 12.27 3.06
C ALA A 73 0.87 11.55 1.92
N ASP A 74 0.27 12.29 0.97
CA ASP A 74 -0.42 11.70 -0.18
C ASP A 74 0.53 10.85 -1.05
N ILE A 75 1.77 11.30 -1.26
CA ILE A 75 2.77 10.55 -2.02
C ILE A 75 3.17 9.27 -1.30
N ARG A 76 3.35 9.33 0.03
CA ARG A 76 3.67 8.16 0.86
C ARG A 76 2.53 7.15 0.85
N VAL A 77 1.29 7.61 1.00
CA VAL A 77 0.07 6.77 0.91
C VAL A 77 0.01 6.10 -0.46
N ALA A 78 0.14 6.88 -1.54
CA ALA A 78 0.08 6.35 -2.91
C ALA A 78 1.17 5.32 -3.19
N THR A 79 2.37 5.50 -2.60
CA THR A 79 3.48 4.54 -2.70
C THR A 79 3.15 3.23 -1.97
N GLN A 80 2.59 3.31 -0.77
CA GLN A 80 2.15 2.14 0.00
C GLN A 80 1.04 1.37 -0.73
N ASP A 81 0.04 2.07 -1.25
CA ASP A 81 -1.05 1.45 -2.03
C ASP A 81 -0.54 0.81 -3.33
N ALA A 82 0.42 1.45 -4.01
CA ALA A 82 1.05 0.88 -5.21
C ALA A 82 1.83 -0.40 -4.88
N LEU A 83 2.62 -0.41 -3.80
CA LEU A 83 3.33 -1.60 -3.34
C LEU A 83 2.34 -2.72 -2.99
N ALA A 84 1.27 -2.41 -2.26
CA ALA A 84 0.22 -3.36 -1.93
C ALA A 84 -0.47 -3.94 -3.17
N LEU A 85 -0.74 -3.11 -4.18
CA LEU A 85 -1.28 -3.54 -5.47
C LEU A 85 -0.32 -4.50 -6.19
N PHE A 86 0.97 -4.19 -6.24
CA PHE A 86 1.97 -5.04 -6.88
C PHE A 86 2.16 -6.37 -6.16
N VAL A 87 2.24 -6.35 -4.83
CA VAL A 87 2.27 -7.56 -4.00
C VAL A 87 1.03 -8.42 -4.23
N HIS A 88 -0.15 -7.80 -4.30
CA HIS A 88 -1.39 -8.52 -4.58
C HIS A 88 -1.38 -9.15 -5.99
N GLY A 89 -0.85 -8.45 -6.99
CA GLY A 89 -0.66 -8.97 -8.35
C GLY A 89 0.28 -10.18 -8.38
N MET A 90 1.43 -10.09 -7.71
CA MET A 90 2.41 -11.18 -7.59
C MET A 90 1.80 -12.43 -6.92
N LEU A 91 0.97 -12.24 -5.88
CA LEU A 91 0.26 -13.34 -5.23
C LEU A 91 -0.72 -14.04 -6.18
N HIS A 92 -1.45 -13.30 -7.01
CA HIS A 92 -2.33 -13.90 -8.03
C HIS A 92 -1.55 -14.63 -9.12
N ASN A 93 -0.37 -14.13 -9.49
CA ASN A 93 0.50 -14.74 -10.48
C ASN A 93 1.27 -15.97 -9.94
N GLY A 94 1.24 -16.21 -8.62
CA GLY A 94 1.99 -17.30 -7.99
C GLY A 94 3.50 -17.05 -7.95
N ASP A 95 3.93 -15.79 -7.97
CA ASP A 95 5.34 -15.42 -7.92
C ASP A 95 5.98 -15.76 -6.56
N ASP A 96 7.30 -15.94 -6.60
CA ASP A 96 8.13 -15.97 -5.39
C ASP A 96 8.23 -14.56 -4.79
N LEU A 97 7.24 -14.22 -3.97
CA LEU A 97 7.10 -12.90 -3.37
C LEU A 97 8.30 -12.51 -2.51
N GLU A 98 8.84 -13.44 -1.73
CA GLU A 98 9.96 -13.18 -0.82
C GLU A 98 11.19 -12.80 -1.62
N TRP A 99 11.53 -13.59 -2.64
CA TRP A 99 12.64 -13.30 -3.54
C TRP A 99 12.46 -11.98 -4.32
N ARG A 100 11.27 -11.74 -4.88
CA ARG A 100 11.00 -10.53 -5.67
C ARG A 100 11.12 -9.26 -4.84
N LEU A 101 10.61 -9.27 -3.61
CA LEU A 101 10.70 -8.12 -2.71
C LEU A 101 12.12 -7.94 -2.17
N SER A 102 12.81 -9.01 -1.78
CA SER A 102 14.18 -8.90 -1.26
C SER A 102 15.12 -8.31 -2.31
N GLU A 103 15.01 -8.76 -3.56
CA GLU A 103 15.82 -8.25 -4.67
C GLU A 103 15.45 -6.80 -5.03
N ALA A 104 14.17 -6.42 -4.98
CA ALA A 104 13.75 -5.04 -5.22
C ALA A 104 14.33 -4.08 -4.16
N ILE A 105 14.27 -4.45 -2.88
CA ILE A 105 14.84 -3.67 -1.77
C ILE A 105 16.36 -3.59 -1.91
N ARG A 106 17.02 -4.72 -2.20
CA ARG A 106 18.47 -4.77 -2.38
C ARG A 106 18.95 -3.90 -3.54
N ASN A 107 18.27 -3.95 -4.68
CA ASN A 107 18.65 -3.12 -5.84
C ASN A 107 18.48 -1.62 -5.51
N ALA A 108 17.36 -1.23 -4.88
CA ALA A 108 17.11 0.16 -4.52
C ALA A 108 18.13 0.70 -3.50
N THR A 109 18.53 -0.12 -2.53
CA THR A 109 19.52 0.25 -1.50
C THR A 109 20.94 0.34 -2.06
N LEU A 110 21.31 -0.58 -2.96
CA LEU A 110 22.58 -0.48 -3.69
C LEU A 110 22.65 0.80 -4.53
N ASP A 111 21.56 1.14 -5.23
CA ASP A 111 21.49 2.38 -6.02
C ASP A 111 21.49 3.63 -5.12
N TYR A 112 20.95 3.54 -3.89
CA TYR A 112 21.08 4.58 -2.85
C TYR A 112 22.50 4.69 -2.28
N GLY A 113 23.39 3.74 -2.59
CA GLY A 113 24.79 3.73 -2.14
C GLY A 113 25.06 2.91 -0.88
N GLU A 114 24.14 2.05 -0.48
CA GLU A 114 24.24 1.19 0.71
C GLU A 114 24.36 -0.28 0.31
N ASP A 115 25.34 -0.99 0.89
CA ASP A 115 25.44 -2.46 0.77
C ASP A 115 24.73 -3.11 1.96
N VAL A 116 23.53 -3.63 1.72
CA VAL A 116 22.66 -4.19 2.76
C VAL A 116 22.35 -5.66 2.51
N SER A 117 22.18 -6.40 3.60
CA SER A 117 21.58 -7.73 3.58
C SER A 117 20.08 -7.60 3.88
N VAL A 118 19.24 -8.14 2.99
CA VAL A 118 17.77 -8.08 3.15
C VAL A 118 17.26 -9.45 3.58
N GLU A 119 16.67 -9.53 4.77
CA GLU A 119 15.94 -10.70 5.26
C GLU A 119 14.45 -10.36 5.35
N LEU A 120 13.60 -11.17 4.69
CA LEU A 120 12.15 -11.02 4.71
C LEU A 120 11.50 -12.29 5.24
N GLU A 121 10.73 -12.18 6.32
CA GLU A 121 9.91 -13.27 6.85
C GLU A 121 8.43 -13.00 6.59
N ILE A 122 7.79 -13.79 5.71
CA ILE A 122 6.35 -13.68 5.44
C ILE A 122 5.61 -14.88 6.02
N ARG A 123 4.92 -14.67 7.15
CA ARG A 123 4.07 -15.70 7.76
C ARG A 123 2.71 -15.76 7.09
N ARG A 124 2.49 -16.78 6.25
CA ARG A 124 1.22 -17.00 5.56
C ARG A 124 0.29 -17.92 6.35
N GLY A 125 -0.98 -17.58 6.38
CA GLY A 125 -2.03 -18.39 6.99
C GLY A 125 -3.39 -18.08 6.36
N PRO A 126 -4.41 -18.93 6.58
CA PRO A 126 -5.76 -18.60 6.15
C PRO A 126 -6.23 -17.32 6.84
N PHE A 127 -7.05 -16.54 6.14
CA PHE A 127 -7.70 -15.38 6.75
C PHE A 127 -8.50 -15.85 7.98
N PRO A 128 -8.35 -15.21 9.14
CA PRO A 128 -9.04 -15.62 10.37
C PRO A 128 -10.56 -15.53 10.23
N THR A 129 -11.28 -16.40 10.95
CA THR A 129 -12.74 -16.29 11.07
C THR A 129 -13.12 -15.04 11.84
N VAL A 130 -14.32 -14.51 11.60
CA VAL A 130 -14.86 -13.34 12.33
C VAL A 130 -14.71 -13.54 13.85
N GLU A 131 -15.19 -14.67 14.37
CA GLU A 131 -15.10 -14.99 15.80
C GLU A 131 -13.66 -14.91 16.33
N ARG A 132 -12.68 -15.41 15.57
CA ARG A 132 -11.27 -15.37 15.95
C ARG A 132 -10.70 -13.95 15.90
N CYS A 133 -11.14 -13.12 14.96
CA CYS A 133 -10.77 -11.70 14.94
C CYS A 133 -11.32 -10.97 16.16
N LEU A 134 -12.60 -11.14 16.47
CA LEU A 134 -13.24 -10.48 17.62
C LEU A 134 -12.54 -10.85 18.94
N GLN A 135 -12.28 -12.15 19.16
CA GLN A 135 -11.51 -12.62 20.32
C GLN A 135 -10.10 -12.05 20.38
N ARG A 136 -9.47 -11.86 19.21
CA ARG A 136 -8.13 -11.25 19.12
C ARG A 136 -8.17 -9.78 19.49
N PHE A 137 -9.16 -9.02 19.02
CA PHE A 137 -9.34 -7.61 19.34
C PHE A 137 -9.56 -7.40 20.83
N ASP A 138 -10.42 -8.21 21.46
CA ASP A 138 -10.66 -8.16 22.90
C ASP A 138 -9.39 -8.44 23.73
N ARG A 139 -8.52 -9.32 23.23
CA ARG A 139 -7.32 -9.76 23.95
C ARG A 139 -6.13 -8.82 23.75
N GLU A 140 -5.91 -8.38 22.52
CA GLU A 140 -4.70 -7.65 22.10
C GLU A 140 -4.93 -6.14 21.97
N GLY A 141 -6.18 -5.69 21.92
CA GLY A 141 -6.54 -4.29 21.76
C GLY A 141 -6.03 -3.69 20.43
N MET A 142 -5.80 -2.37 20.43
CA MET A 142 -5.38 -1.63 19.25
C MET A 142 -3.93 -1.95 18.87
N THR A 143 -3.75 -2.63 17.73
CA THR A 143 -2.47 -2.85 17.05
C THR A 143 -2.66 -2.53 15.56
N PRO A 144 -1.61 -2.17 14.81
CA PRO A 144 -1.72 -1.95 13.36
C PRO A 144 -2.35 -3.13 12.62
N GLU A 145 -1.99 -4.36 13.01
CA GLU A 145 -2.55 -5.58 12.44
C GLU A 145 -4.03 -5.77 12.79
N ASN A 146 -4.44 -5.43 14.02
CA ASN A 146 -5.83 -5.54 14.43
C ASN A 146 -6.70 -4.46 13.78
N LEU A 147 -6.20 -3.24 13.61
CA LEU A 147 -6.88 -2.18 12.86
C LEU A 147 -7.09 -2.59 11.41
N ALA A 148 -6.05 -3.07 10.73
CA ALA A 148 -6.16 -3.53 9.34
C ALA A 148 -7.15 -4.71 9.19
N LEU A 149 -7.20 -5.63 10.16
CA LEU A 149 -8.18 -6.73 10.17
C LEU A 149 -9.60 -6.24 10.46
N PHE A 150 -9.77 -5.28 11.37
CA PHE A 150 -11.07 -4.69 11.69
C PHE A 150 -11.65 -3.95 10.48
N ASP A 151 -10.83 -3.11 9.84
CA ASP A 151 -11.16 -2.45 8.59
C ASP A 151 -11.60 -3.49 7.54
N ARG A 152 -10.86 -4.59 7.39
CA ARG A 152 -11.26 -5.66 6.46
C ARG A 152 -12.59 -6.33 6.83
N LEU A 153 -12.89 -6.51 8.13
CA LEU A 153 -14.15 -7.09 8.58
C LEU A 153 -15.35 -6.19 8.29
N LEU A 154 -15.19 -4.87 8.43
CA LEU A 154 -16.22 -3.91 8.03
C LEU A 154 -16.59 -4.03 6.53
N PHE A 155 -15.73 -4.59 5.68
CA PHE A 155 -15.99 -4.59 4.23
C PHE A 155 -16.32 -5.97 3.68
N CYS A 156 -15.94 -7.04 4.38
CA CYS A 156 -15.93 -8.38 3.79
C CYS A 156 -16.54 -9.46 4.70
N SER A 157 -17.10 -9.09 5.85
CA SER A 157 -17.73 -10.06 6.75
C SER A 157 -19.25 -9.97 6.72
N GLU A 158 -19.91 -11.12 6.89
CA GLU A 158 -21.35 -11.20 7.20
C GLU A 158 -21.61 -10.99 8.71
N ALA A 159 -20.64 -10.39 9.43
CA ALA A 159 -20.77 -10.17 10.86
C ALA A 159 -21.92 -9.19 11.15
N ASP A 160 -22.67 -9.46 12.22
CA ASP A 160 -23.74 -8.56 12.63
C ASP A 160 -23.17 -7.20 13.08
N PRO A 161 -23.80 -6.07 12.74
CA PRO A 161 -23.34 -4.73 13.11
C PRO A 161 -23.09 -4.54 14.61
N GLY A 162 -23.84 -5.25 15.47
CA GLY A 162 -23.63 -5.22 16.91
C GLY A 162 -22.31 -5.85 17.35
N GLN A 163 -21.87 -6.91 16.67
CA GLN A 163 -20.58 -7.56 16.94
C GLN A 163 -19.41 -6.69 16.50
N LEU A 164 -19.56 -6.01 15.36
CA LEU A 164 -18.56 -5.09 14.85
C LEU A 164 -18.46 -3.82 15.70
N ALA A 165 -19.58 -3.29 16.21
CA ALA A 165 -19.58 -2.16 17.14
C ALA A 165 -18.86 -2.51 18.46
N ALA A 166 -19.14 -3.70 19.02
CA ALA A 166 -18.44 -4.18 20.21
C ALA A 166 -16.92 -4.36 19.96
N ALA A 167 -16.53 -4.87 18.78
CA ALA A 167 -15.12 -4.95 18.41
C ALA A 167 -14.45 -3.58 18.26
N ALA A 168 -15.14 -2.58 17.71
CA ALA A 168 -14.64 -1.21 17.67
C ALA A 168 -14.37 -0.68 19.08
N GLU A 169 -15.28 -0.90 20.04
CA GLU A 169 -15.06 -0.52 21.44
C GLU A 169 -13.81 -1.18 22.02
N SER A 170 -13.58 -2.47 21.75
CA SER A 170 -12.36 -3.20 22.17
C SER A 170 -11.07 -2.66 21.54
N LEU A 171 -11.17 -1.97 20.41
CA LEU A 171 -10.07 -1.26 19.75
C LEU A 171 -9.97 0.22 20.18
N GLY A 172 -10.83 0.69 21.08
CA GLY A 172 -10.88 2.09 21.52
C GLY A 172 -11.55 3.03 20.51
N ILE A 173 -12.29 2.49 19.56
CA ILE A 173 -13.04 3.22 18.53
C ILE A 173 -14.49 3.37 19.02
N GLU A 174 -14.98 4.60 19.12
CA GLU A 174 -16.38 4.85 19.43
C GLU A 174 -17.26 4.48 18.22
N ALA A 175 -18.02 3.40 18.34
CA ALA A 175 -18.93 2.94 17.30
C ALA A 175 -20.23 2.42 17.92
N THR A 176 -21.34 2.72 17.26
CA THR A 176 -22.65 2.13 17.55
C THR A 176 -23.06 1.19 16.42
N PRO A 177 -23.96 0.22 16.65
CA PRO A 177 -24.43 -0.68 15.60
C PRO A 177 -25.02 0.09 14.40
N ASP A 178 -25.73 1.19 14.64
CA ASP A 178 -26.31 2.04 13.59
C ASP A 178 -25.23 2.77 12.78
N MET A 179 -24.14 3.23 13.43
CA MET A 179 -22.99 3.82 12.74
C MET A 179 -22.30 2.79 11.86
N VAL A 180 -22.06 1.59 12.38
CA VAL A 180 -21.44 0.50 11.63
C VAL A 180 -22.32 0.12 10.44
N GLN A 181 -23.62 -0.07 10.65
CA GLN A 181 -24.56 -0.37 9.56
C GLN A 181 -24.53 0.70 8.46
N GLY A 182 -24.48 1.97 8.85
CA GLY A 182 -24.33 3.08 7.91
C GLY A 182 -23.05 3.01 7.09
N GLU A 183 -21.92 2.61 7.68
CA GLU A 183 -20.65 2.40 6.95
C GLU A 183 -20.68 1.17 6.04
N LEU A 184 -21.28 0.06 6.49
CA LEU A 184 -21.48 -1.16 5.69
C LEU A 184 -22.30 -0.87 4.42
N GLU A 185 -23.34 -0.05 4.52
CA GLU A 185 -24.22 0.28 3.39
C GLU A 185 -23.58 1.28 2.41
N ARG A 186 -22.60 2.06 2.87
CA ARG A 186 -21.93 3.08 2.07
C ARG A 186 -20.70 2.57 1.34
N THR A 187 -20.15 1.43 1.75
CA THR A 187 -18.99 0.88 1.04
C THR A 187 -19.37 0.28 -0.31
N THR A 188 -18.69 0.77 -1.36
CA THR A 188 -18.76 0.20 -2.71
C THR A 188 -17.42 -0.33 -3.20
N PHE A 189 -16.42 -0.39 -2.30
CA PHE A 189 -15.05 -0.75 -2.61
C PHE A 189 -14.76 -2.22 -2.31
N GLU A 190 -14.02 -2.88 -3.19
CA GLU A 190 -13.56 -4.27 -2.98
C GLU A 190 -12.38 -4.34 -1.98
N ARG A 191 -11.67 -3.21 -1.81
CA ARG A 191 -10.53 -3.03 -0.90
C ARG A 191 -10.59 -1.63 -0.30
N LEU A 192 -10.22 -1.53 0.96
CA LEU A 192 -10.10 -0.27 1.68
C LEU A 192 -8.79 0.45 1.32
N PRO A 193 -8.76 1.79 1.40
CA PRO A 193 -7.51 2.54 1.50
C PRO A 193 -6.73 2.02 2.70
N GLN A 194 -5.42 1.82 2.56
CA GLN A 194 -4.61 1.44 3.71
C GLN A 194 -4.48 2.63 4.66
N THR A 195 -4.55 2.39 5.98
CA THR A 195 -4.10 3.38 6.95
C THR A 195 -2.59 3.53 6.77
N ALA A 196 -2.16 4.64 6.20
CA ALA A 196 -0.75 4.84 5.89
C ALA A 196 0.08 5.01 7.16
N ILE A 197 1.13 4.20 7.29
CA ILE A 197 2.14 4.44 8.31
C ILE A 197 3.04 5.54 7.78
N VAL A 198 2.79 6.78 8.23
CA VAL A 198 3.47 8.00 7.74
C VAL A 198 4.81 8.29 8.41
N SER A 199 5.12 7.56 9.48
CA SER A 199 6.35 7.69 10.28
C SER A 199 6.70 6.34 10.90
N VAL A 200 7.80 5.75 10.43
CA VAL A 200 8.49 4.63 11.07
C VAL A 200 9.84 5.18 11.51
N ASP A 201 10.07 5.23 12.81
CA ASP A 201 11.40 5.51 13.33
C ASP A 201 12.28 4.29 13.03
N VAL A 202 13.22 4.44 12.11
CA VAL A 202 14.24 3.42 11.85
C VAL A 202 15.38 3.68 12.84
N GLU A 203 15.52 2.83 13.85
CA GLU A 203 16.71 2.83 14.68
C GLU A 203 17.90 2.39 13.81
N PRO A 204 18.97 3.20 13.67
CA PRO A 204 20.13 2.79 12.91
C PRO A 204 20.83 1.63 13.62
N ASP A 205 21.03 0.53 12.91
CA ASP A 205 21.89 -0.57 13.36
C ASP A 205 23.32 -0.04 13.51
N LEU A 206 23.77 0.14 14.76
CA LEU A 206 25.09 0.65 15.10
C LEU A 206 26.22 -0.38 14.93
N ASP A 207 25.94 -1.56 14.36
CA ASP A 207 26.88 -2.69 14.33
C ASP A 207 27.68 -2.86 13.02
N CYS A 208 27.49 -1.98 12.03
CA CYS A 208 28.39 -1.92 10.87
C CYS A 208 29.58 -0.99 11.14
N ASP A 209 30.57 -1.49 11.87
CA ASP A 209 31.85 -0.80 12.09
C ASP A 209 32.67 -0.78 10.77
N PRO A 210 32.91 0.38 10.13
CA PRO A 210 33.65 0.47 8.87
C PRO A 210 35.18 0.29 9.06
N ALA A 211 35.65 -0.01 10.27
CA ALA A 211 37.08 -0.04 10.59
C ALA A 211 37.84 -1.33 10.18
N ALA A 212 37.19 -2.35 9.61
CA ALA A 212 37.87 -3.62 9.32
C ALA A 212 38.63 -3.70 7.98
N ASN A 213 38.55 -2.69 7.10
CA ASN A 213 39.19 -2.72 5.76
C ASN A 213 40.20 -1.59 5.52
N GLN A 214 40.95 -1.19 6.55
CA GLN A 214 42.18 -0.41 6.37
C GLN A 214 43.39 -1.13 6.98
N GLU A 215 43.83 -2.22 6.35
CA GLU A 215 45.26 -2.53 6.34
C GLU A 215 45.81 -2.30 4.92
N SER A 216 46.53 -1.19 4.79
CA SER A 216 47.26 -0.78 3.59
C SER A 216 48.41 -1.75 3.26
N PRO A 217 48.84 -1.78 1.98
CA PRO A 217 49.93 -2.63 1.51
C PRO A 217 51.27 -2.06 2.00
N ASP A 218 52.11 -2.92 2.61
CA ASP A 218 53.57 -2.83 2.49
C ASP A 218 54.23 -3.99 3.26
N ARG A 219 54.70 -5.00 2.53
CA ARG A 219 56.03 -5.65 2.68
C ARG A 219 56.27 -6.71 1.62
#